data_AF-J2H416-F1
#
_entry.id   AF-J2H416-F1
#
_cell.length_a   1.000
_cell.length_b   1.000
_cell.length_c   1.000
_cell.angle_alpha   90.00
_cell.angle_beta   90.00
_cell.angle_gamma   90.00
#
_symmetry.space_group_name_H-M   'P 1'
#
loop_
_entity.id
_entity.type
_entity.pdbx_description
1 polymer ?
#
loop_
_entity_poly.entity_id
_entity_poly.type
_entity_poly.pdbx_seq_one_letter_code
_entity_poly.pdbx_strand_id
1 'polypeptide(L)'
;MRSLSLILNDDVPEPELVERIGDDLVAWGRDNGLNLIHQPAASDGAPVRIDRWFDPDGQLMFELVRDEQLGHPYLSIVHPDKARLREVWEAMRGAPQGRSIADLKRDVARSGARDPAAYLRLAMGLAPEPDAEASDLIAEGLTSADLETRAQAAMAAGLLLWPAFESPLEAALASEPDRGVADVMTAALRFLRAER
;
A
#
# COMPACT_ATOMS: atom_id res chain seq x y z
N MET A 1 -11.23 5.47 -10.75
CA MET A 1 -11.34 5.36 -9.28
C MET A 1 -9.97 5.56 -8.68
N ARG A 2 -9.88 6.06 -7.45
CA ARG A 2 -8.62 6.21 -6.70
C ARG A 2 -8.68 5.32 -5.46
N SER A 3 -7.52 4.92 -4.95
CA SER A 3 -7.42 4.11 -3.74
C SER A 3 -6.33 4.60 -2.79
N LEU A 4 -6.52 4.37 -1.50
CA LEU A 4 -5.50 4.51 -0.45
C LEU A 4 -5.52 3.25 0.40
N SER A 5 -4.37 2.85 0.93
CA SER A 5 -4.26 1.59 1.66
C SER A 5 -3.83 1.80 3.11
N LEU A 6 -4.26 0.88 3.97
CA LEU A 6 -3.81 0.75 5.34
C LEU A 6 -3.22 -0.65 5.51
N ILE A 7 -1.94 -0.74 5.83
CA ILE A 7 -1.31 -2.02 6.15
C ILE A 7 -1.80 -2.46 7.52
N LEU A 8 -2.26 -3.69 7.65
CA LEU A 8 -2.81 -4.22 8.90
C LEU A 8 -1.74 -5.00 9.68
N ASN A 9 -1.92 -5.09 11.00
CA ASN A 9 -1.16 -6.00 11.84
C ASN A 9 -1.44 -7.46 11.43
N ASP A 10 -0.40 -8.28 11.43
CA ASP A 10 -0.40 -9.69 11.02
C ASP A 10 -0.57 -10.67 12.18
N ASP A 11 -0.81 -10.17 13.39
CA ASP A 11 -0.87 -10.95 14.63
C ASP A 11 -2.21 -11.67 14.83
N VAL A 12 -3.16 -11.52 13.91
CA VAL A 12 -4.52 -12.03 14.07
C VAL A 12 -4.86 -13.10 13.02
N PRO A 13 -5.34 -14.29 13.45
CA PRO A 13 -5.80 -15.34 12.56
C PRO A 13 -6.83 -14.86 11.53
N GLU A 14 -6.81 -15.48 10.35
CA GLU A 14 -7.58 -15.00 9.20
C GLU A 14 -9.09 -14.85 9.44
N PRO A 15 -9.82 -15.85 10.01
CA PRO A 15 -11.26 -15.70 10.23
C PRO A 15 -11.58 -14.54 11.19
N GLU A 16 -10.77 -14.40 12.24
CA GLU A 16 -10.90 -13.36 13.25
C GLU A 16 -10.58 -11.96 12.68
N LEU A 17 -9.66 -11.89 11.71
CA LEU A 17 -9.33 -10.64 11.03
C LEU A 17 -10.51 -10.10 10.21
N VAL A 18 -11.18 -10.96 9.42
CA VAL A 18 -12.33 -10.56 8.59
C VAL A 18 -13.48 -10.08 9.45
N GLU A 19 -13.83 -10.86 10.48
CA GLU A 19 -14.91 -10.54 11.40
C GLU A 19 -14.66 -9.18 12.08
N ARG A 20 -13.46 -9.01 12.64
CA ARG A 20 -13.08 -7.79 13.34
C ARG A 20 -13.04 -6.56 12.45
N ILE A 21 -12.44 -6.65 11.26
CA ILE A 21 -12.45 -5.55 10.28
C ILE A 21 -13.89 -5.24 9.84
N GLY A 22 -14.71 -6.28 9.63
CA GLY A 22 -16.12 -6.13 9.31
C GLY A 22 -16.90 -5.37 10.39
N ASP A 23 -16.72 -5.74 11.65
CA ASP A 23 -17.35 -5.07 12.79
C ASP A 23 -16.92 -3.60 12.91
N ASP A 24 -15.62 -3.34 12.80
CA ASP A 24 -15.06 -1.98 12.84
C ASP A 24 -15.62 -1.13 11.69
N LEU A 25 -15.70 -1.67 10.47
CA LEU A 25 -16.24 -0.98 9.30
C LEU A 25 -17.75 -0.75 9.42
N VAL A 26 -18.53 -1.71 9.90
CA VAL A 26 -19.98 -1.57 10.09
C VAL A 26 -20.28 -0.53 11.17
N ALA A 27 -19.51 -0.52 12.27
CA ALA A 27 -19.65 0.49 13.31
C ALA A 27 -19.30 1.88 12.77
N TRP A 28 -18.15 2.04 12.12
CA TRP A 28 -17.75 3.30 11.50
C TRP A 28 -18.75 3.78 10.46
N GLY A 29 -19.23 2.88 9.60
CA GLY A 29 -20.22 3.18 8.57
C GLY A 29 -21.49 3.75 9.19
N ARG A 30 -22.03 3.10 10.23
CA ARG A 30 -23.21 3.58 10.97
C ARG A 30 -23.02 4.99 11.53
N ASP A 31 -21.87 5.24 12.17
CA ASP A 31 -21.56 6.55 12.77
C ASP A 31 -21.40 7.66 11.71
N ASN A 32 -21.15 7.27 10.46
CA ASN A 32 -21.00 8.16 9.30
C ASN A 32 -22.22 8.13 8.36
N GLY A 33 -23.34 7.51 8.78
CA GLY A 33 -24.58 7.47 7.99
C GLY A 33 -24.55 6.56 6.76
N LEU A 34 -23.63 5.60 6.72
CA LEU A 34 -23.45 4.63 5.65
C LEU A 34 -24.02 3.27 6.05
N ASN A 35 -24.51 2.51 5.06
CA ASN A 35 -25.01 1.16 5.26
C ASN A 35 -24.17 0.16 4.46
N LEU A 36 -23.01 -0.21 5.00
CA LEU A 36 -22.06 -1.07 4.31
C LEU A 36 -22.60 -2.50 4.16
N ILE A 37 -22.59 -3.00 2.92
CA ILE A 37 -22.91 -4.39 2.58
C ILE A 37 -21.60 -5.16 2.42
N HIS A 38 -21.48 -6.29 3.14
CA HIS A 38 -20.37 -7.22 2.96
C HIS A 38 -20.61 -8.17 1.79
N GLN A 39 -19.63 -8.22 0.88
CA GLN A 39 -19.49 -9.23 -0.14
C GLN A 39 -18.23 -10.05 0.18
N PRO A 40 -18.37 -11.33 0.55
CA PRO A 40 -17.23 -12.16 0.92
C PRO A 40 -16.36 -12.47 -0.30
N ALA A 41 -15.08 -12.76 -0.04
CA ALA A 41 -14.14 -13.18 -1.06
C ALA A 41 -14.64 -14.42 -1.83
N ALA A 42 -14.54 -14.39 -3.16
CA ALA A 42 -14.83 -15.55 -3.98
C ALA A 42 -13.59 -16.46 -4.06
N SER A 43 -13.79 -17.75 -3.77
CA SER A 43 -12.82 -18.86 -3.89
C SER A 43 -11.85 -19.08 -2.72
N ASP A 44 -11.80 -20.33 -2.30
CA ASP A 44 -10.66 -20.91 -1.60
C ASP A 44 -9.55 -21.21 -2.62
N GLY A 45 -8.29 -20.91 -2.28
CA GLY A 45 -7.11 -21.28 -3.09
C GLY A 45 -6.58 -20.25 -4.10
N ALA A 46 -7.13 -19.03 -4.18
CA ALA A 46 -6.54 -17.95 -4.96
C ALA A 46 -5.38 -17.28 -4.20
N PRO A 47 -4.28 -16.88 -4.87
CA PRO A 47 -3.13 -16.22 -4.23
C PRO A 47 -3.48 -14.83 -3.67
N VAL A 48 -4.59 -14.25 -4.14
CA VAL A 48 -5.15 -13.00 -3.64
C VAL A 48 -6.61 -13.23 -3.27
N ARG A 49 -6.97 -12.89 -2.03
CA ARG A 49 -8.34 -12.97 -1.52
C ARG A 49 -8.81 -11.58 -1.11
N ILE A 50 -10.01 -11.20 -1.55
CA ILE A 50 -10.54 -9.85 -1.36
C ILE A 50 -11.94 -9.92 -0.74
N ASP A 51 -12.06 -9.55 0.52
CA ASP A 51 -13.37 -9.30 1.16
C ASP A 51 -13.73 -7.83 0.96
N ARG A 52 -14.99 -7.56 0.61
CA ARG A 52 -15.43 -6.22 0.22
C ARG A 52 -16.58 -5.73 1.06
N TRP A 53 -16.51 -4.49 1.53
CA TRP A 53 -17.63 -3.75 2.11
C TRP A 53 -17.90 -2.51 1.29
N PHE A 54 -19.14 -2.27 0.89
CA PHE A 54 -19.48 -1.14 0.03
C PHE A 54 -20.83 -0.54 0.40
N ASP A 55 -20.98 0.77 0.20
CA ASP A 55 -22.29 1.41 0.28
C ASP A 55 -23.13 1.08 -0.97
N PRO A 56 -24.47 0.94 -0.90
CA PRO A 56 -25.29 0.52 -2.04
C PRO A 56 -25.21 1.44 -3.26
N ASP A 57 -24.83 2.71 -3.07
CA ASP A 57 -24.57 3.64 -4.17
C ASP A 57 -23.27 3.32 -4.94
N GLY A 58 -22.42 2.45 -4.38
CA GLY A 58 -21.17 1.97 -4.94
C GLY A 58 -20.03 2.98 -4.94
N GLN A 59 -20.17 4.14 -4.30
CA GLN A 59 -19.16 5.19 -4.34
C GLN A 59 -18.00 4.94 -3.37
N LEU A 60 -18.30 4.44 -2.18
CA LEU A 60 -17.29 4.06 -1.19
C LEU A 60 -17.21 2.55 -1.07
N MET A 61 -15.99 2.05 -1.19
CA MET A 61 -15.70 0.63 -1.10
C MET A 61 -14.44 0.41 -0.26
N PHE A 62 -14.52 -0.56 0.63
CA PHE A 62 -13.42 -1.08 1.42
C PHE A 62 -13.12 -2.50 0.95
N GLU A 63 -11.86 -2.78 0.68
CA GLU A 63 -11.39 -4.09 0.23
C GLU A 63 -10.31 -4.56 1.20
N LEU A 64 -10.61 -5.56 2.01
CA LEU A 64 -9.61 -6.28 2.77
C LEU A 64 -8.92 -7.24 1.81
N VAL A 65 -7.70 -6.89 1.43
CA VAL A 65 -6.89 -7.68 0.51
C VAL A 65 -5.88 -8.49 1.30
N ARG A 66 -5.87 -9.79 1.04
CA ARG A 66 -4.84 -10.72 1.50
C ARG A 66 -4.11 -11.21 0.26
N ASP A 67 -2.86 -10.80 0.12
CA ASP A 67 -1.99 -11.13 -1.00
C ASP A 67 -0.78 -11.89 -0.44
N GLU A 68 -0.63 -13.15 -0.84
CA GLU A 68 0.49 -14.01 -0.40
C GLU A 68 1.85 -13.41 -0.77
N GLN A 69 1.94 -12.62 -1.84
CA GLN A 69 3.20 -12.00 -2.28
C GLN A 69 3.63 -10.83 -1.40
N LEU A 70 2.66 -10.04 -0.89
CA LEU A 70 2.95 -8.93 0.01
C LEU A 70 3.22 -9.39 1.44
N GLY A 71 2.81 -10.62 1.78
CA GLY A 71 2.99 -11.23 3.09
C GLY A 71 2.18 -10.58 4.22
N HIS A 72 1.38 -9.54 3.93
CA HIS A 72 0.57 -8.82 4.91
C HIS A 72 -0.82 -8.48 4.36
N PRO A 73 -1.87 -8.59 5.19
CA PRO A 73 -3.17 -8.05 4.85
C PRO A 73 -3.15 -6.52 4.83
N TYR A 74 -3.94 -5.94 3.93
CA TYR A 74 -4.15 -4.50 3.89
C TYR A 74 -5.61 -4.17 3.57
N LEU A 75 -6.07 -3.02 4.08
CA LEU A 75 -7.38 -2.47 3.76
C LEU A 75 -7.21 -1.40 2.69
N SER A 76 -7.70 -1.66 1.48
CA SER A 76 -7.79 -0.69 0.40
C SER A 76 -9.13 0.05 0.50
N ILE A 77 -9.06 1.37 0.53
CA ILE A 77 -10.22 2.27 0.54
C ILE A 77 -10.31 2.85 -0.86
N VAL A 78 -11.45 2.70 -1.52
CA VAL A 78 -11.66 3.10 -2.91
C VAL A 78 -12.81 4.09 -2.97
N HIS A 79 -12.56 5.23 -3.60
CA HIS A 79 -13.57 6.27 -3.80
C HIS A 79 -13.25 7.10 -5.06
N PRO A 80 -14.26 7.60 -5.81
CA PRO A 80 -14.01 8.45 -6.98
C PRO A 80 -13.52 9.86 -6.61
N ASP A 81 -14.02 10.42 -5.51
CA ASP A 81 -13.58 11.72 -4.99
C ASP A 81 -12.34 11.57 -4.09
N LYS A 82 -11.25 12.27 -4.46
CA LYS A 82 -9.97 12.27 -3.75
C LYS A 82 -10.04 12.92 -2.37
N ALA A 83 -10.83 13.97 -2.20
CA ALA A 83 -10.97 14.66 -0.92
C ALA A 83 -11.67 13.75 0.09
N ARG A 84 -12.78 13.14 -0.33
CA ARG A 84 -13.50 12.16 0.49
C ARG A 84 -12.67 10.91 0.78
N LEU A 85 -11.92 10.42 -0.22
CA LEU A 85 -10.99 9.30 -0.02
C LEU A 85 -9.97 9.58 1.09
N ARG A 86 -9.36 10.78 1.07
CA ARG A 86 -8.39 11.20 2.08
C ARG A 86 -9.03 11.30 3.46
N GLU A 87 -10.20 11.92 3.56
CA GLU A 87 -10.93 12.05 4.83
C GLU A 87 -11.22 10.68 5.46
N VAL A 88 -11.75 9.73 4.68
CA VAL A 88 -12.04 8.38 5.16
C VAL A 88 -10.75 7.65 5.56
N TRP A 89 -9.70 7.74 4.75
CA TRP A 89 -8.42 7.13 5.07
C TRP A 89 -7.78 7.72 6.34
N GLU A 90 -7.89 9.04 6.56
CA GLU A 90 -7.41 9.70 7.77
C GLU A 90 -8.21 9.31 9.02
N ALA A 91 -9.53 9.08 8.89
CA ALA A 91 -10.34 8.54 9.97
C ALA A 91 -9.94 7.09 10.31
N MET A 92 -9.66 6.28 9.29
CA MET A 92 -9.37 4.85 9.45
C MET A 92 -7.92 4.55 9.87
N ARG A 93 -6.93 5.40 9.55
CA ARG A 93 -5.53 5.19 9.99
C ARG A 93 -5.33 5.23 11.51
N GLY A 94 -6.30 5.78 12.24
CA GLY A 94 -6.31 5.77 13.70
C GLY A 94 -6.83 4.45 14.29
N ALA A 95 -7.31 3.52 13.45
CA ALA A 95 -7.85 2.25 13.91
C ALA A 95 -6.74 1.38 14.52
N PRO A 96 -7.02 0.63 15.61
CA PRO A 96 -6.03 -0.21 16.30
C PRO A 96 -5.37 -1.27 15.43
N GLN A 97 -6.02 -1.67 14.33
CA GLN A 97 -5.54 -2.72 13.43
C GLN A 97 -4.48 -2.24 12.43
N GLY A 98 -4.37 -0.92 12.22
CA GLY A 98 -3.43 -0.36 11.26
C GLY A 98 -2.01 -0.33 11.82
N ARG A 99 -1.04 -0.70 10.99
CA ARG A 99 0.38 -0.46 11.27
C ARG A 99 0.68 1.02 11.16
N SER A 100 1.43 1.56 12.11
CA SER A 100 1.84 2.96 12.02
C SER A 100 2.91 3.14 10.95
N ILE A 101 2.96 4.33 10.33
CA ILE A 101 4.03 4.68 9.38
C ILE A 101 5.41 4.58 10.03
N ALA A 102 5.52 4.92 11.31
CA ALA A 102 6.77 4.81 12.05
C ALA A 102 7.25 3.35 12.16
N ASP A 103 6.32 2.39 12.31
CA ASP A 103 6.66 0.97 12.33
C ASP A 103 7.04 0.47 10.94
N LEU A 104 6.32 0.88 9.89
CA LEU A 104 6.66 0.52 8.49
C LEU A 104 8.04 1.02 8.08
N LYS A 105 8.39 2.27 8.44
CA LYS A 105 9.73 2.83 8.22
C LYS A 105 10.80 2.04 8.98
N ARG A 106 10.51 1.68 10.24
CA ARG A 106 11.43 0.90 11.07
C ARG A 106 11.70 -0.48 10.48
N ASP A 107 10.69 -1.10 9.88
CA ASP A 107 10.85 -2.39 9.20
C ASP A 107 11.74 -2.28 7.96
N VAL A 108 11.53 -1.27 7.11
CA VAL A 108 12.42 -1.03 5.96
C VAL A 108 13.86 -0.81 6.43
N ALA A 109 14.07 0.04 7.43
CA ALA A 109 15.40 0.33 7.96
C ALA A 109 16.10 -0.90 8.58
N ARG A 110 15.35 -1.81 9.22
CA ARG A 110 15.92 -2.98 9.92
C ARG A 110 16.09 -4.19 9.01
N SER A 111 15.11 -4.45 8.16
CA SER A 111 14.98 -5.71 7.44
C SER A 111 14.79 -5.54 5.94
N GLY A 112 14.85 -4.33 5.37
CA GLY A 112 14.60 -4.12 3.94
C GLY A 112 15.40 -5.04 3.01
N ALA A 113 16.64 -5.39 3.36
CA ALA A 113 17.47 -6.33 2.59
C ALA A 113 17.09 -7.82 2.77
N ARG A 114 16.38 -8.17 3.84
CA ARG A 114 15.88 -9.54 4.13
C ARG A 114 14.41 -9.71 3.78
N ASP A 115 13.71 -8.59 3.61
CA ASP A 115 12.29 -8.50 3.35
C ASP A 115 12.04 -7.33 2.38
N PRO A 116 12.33 -7.54 1.08
CA PRO A 116 12.12 -6.53 0.04
C PRO A 116 10.68 -6.02 -0.05
N ALA A 117 9.68 -6.84 0.32
CA ALA A 117 8.28 -6.44 0.34
C ALA A 117 7.97 -5.33 1.36
N ALA A 118 8.88 -5.04 2.31
CA ALA A 118 8.73 -3.94 3.25
C ALA A 118 8.64 -2.57 2.56
N TYR A 119 9.32 -2.39 1.42
CA TYR A 119 9.27 -1.14 0.65
C TYR A 119 7.88 -0.88 0.06
N LEU A 120 7.23 -1.90 -0.49
CA LEU A 120 5.86 -1.80 -0.99
C LEU A 120 4.87 -1.53 0.15
N ARG A 121 4.99 -2.24 1.27
CA ARG A 121 4.14 -2.00 2.44
C ARG A 121 4.27 -0.58 2.96
N LEU A 122 5.49 -0.04 3.03
CA LEU A 122 5.71 1.36 3.37
C LEU A 122 5.02 2.29 2.35
N ALA A 123 5.25 2.09 1.05
CA ALA A 123 4.64 2.93 0.01
C ALA A 123 3.10 2.90 0.03
N MET A 124 2.50 1.74 0.23
CA MET A 124 1.05 1.56 0.33
C MET A 124 0.45 2.22 1.57
N GLY A 125 1.17 2.21 2.68
CA GLY A 125 0.72 2.84 3.93
C GLY A 125 0.88 4.36 3.94
N LEU A 126 1.70 4.93 3.05
CA LEU A 126 1.97 6.37 3.01
C LEU A 126 0.83 7.16 2.36
N ALA A 127 0.67 8.40 2.84
CA ALA A 127 -0.22 9.36 2.22
C ALA A 127 0.36 9.86 0.88
N PRO A 128 -0.46 10.50 0.02
CA PRO A 128 0.05 11.14 -1.20
C PRO A 128 1.09 12.24 -0.94
N GLU A 129 1.09 12.83 0.25
CA GLU A 129 2.05 13.83 0.68
C GLU A 129 3.47 13.27 0.83
N PRO A 130 4.50 13.92 0.27
CA PRO A 130 5.89 13.49 0.43
C PRO A 130 6.34 13.40 1.89
N ASP A 131 7.02 12.30 2.21
CA ASP A 131 7.69 12.07 3.49
C ASP A 131 9.20 11.91 3.23
N ALA A 132 10.00 12.80 3.83
CA ALA A 132 11.44 12.87 3.56
C ALA A 132 12.18 11.61 4.00
N GLU A 133 11.88 11.10 5.20
CA GLU A 133 12.53 9.90 5.74
C GLU A 133 12.16 8.65 4.91
N ALA A 134 10.90 8.51 4.50
CA ALA A 134 10.51 7.43 3.60
C ALA A 134 11.17 7.55 2.23
N SER A 135 11.34 8.78 1.72
CA SER A 135 12.03 9.03 0.46
C SER A 135 13.49 8.57 0.54
N ASP A 136 14.18 8.91 1.63
CA ASP A 136 15.57 8.49 1.86
C ASP A 136 15.70 6.97 1.95
N LEU A 137 14.81 6.31 2.70
CA LEU A 137 14.80 4.85 2.83
C LEU A 137 14.59 4.17 1.46
N ILE A 138 13.62 4.63 0.66
CA ILE A 138 13.35 4.07 -0.67
C ILE A 138 14.53 4.33 -1.60
N ALA A 139 15.13 5.53 -1.57
CA ALA A 139 16.31 5.85 -2.37
C ALA A 139 17.53 4.98 -2.00
N GLU A 140 17.73 4.67 -0.72
CA GLU A 140 18.75 3.71 -0.28
C GLU A 140 18.48 2.32 -0.89
N GLY A 141 17.22 1.86 -0.85
CA GLY A 141 16.79 0.60 -1.45
C GLY A 141 17.08 0.47 -2.94
N LEU A 142 16.96 1.56 -3.71
CA LEU A 142 17.30 1.60 -5.14
C LEU A 142 18.79 1.31 -5.42
N THR A 143 19.65 1.50 -4.43
CA THR A 143 21.11 1.26 -4.54
C THR A 143 21.57 -0.04 -3.87
N SER A 144 20.64 -0.86 -3.38
CA SER A 144 20.95 -2.12 -2.70
C SER A 144 21.72 -3.10 -3.60
N ALA A 145 22.65 -3.86 -3.01
CA ALA A 145 23.32 -4.95 -3.71
C ALA A 145 22.33 -6.09 -4.07
N ASP A 146 21.25 -6.22 -3.32
CA ASP A 146 20.21 -7.24 -3.54
C ASP A 146 19.25 -6.84 -4.66
N LEU A 147 19.06 -7.74 -5.63
CA LEU A 147 18.26 -7.50 -6.83
C LEU A 147 16.79 -7.25 -6.50
N GLU A 148 16.22 -8.05 -5.60
CA GLU A 148 14.81 -7.97 -5.24
C GLU A 148 14.50 -6.68 -4.49
N THR A 149 15.39 -6.26 -3.58
CA THR A 149 15.33 -4.97 -2.89
C THR A 149 15.26 -3.79 -3.87
N ARG A 150 16.14 -3.77 -4.89
CA ARG A 150 16.12 -2.69 -5.90
C ARG A 150 14.81 -2.67 -6.69
N ALA A 151 14.30 -3.84 -7.08
CA ALA A 151 13.02 -3.95 -7.78
C ALA A 151 11.86 -3.42 -6.93
N GLN A 152 11.76 -3.84 -5.67
CA GLN A 152 10.68 -3.44 -4.77
C GLN A 152 10.76 -1.95 -4.40
N ALA A 153 11.96 -1.41 -4.21
CA ALA A 153 12.16 0.03 -4.00
C ALA A 153 11.75 0.85 -5.25
N ALA A 154 12.02 0.35 -6.45
CA ALA A 154 11.59 0.99 -7.69
C ALA A 154 10.06 0.96 -7.85
N MET A 155 9.41 -0.16 -7.53
CA MET A 155 7.94 -0.23 -7.51
C MET A 155 7.33 0.71 -6.46
N ALA A 156 7.91 0.77 -5.27
CA ALA A 156 7.50 1.68 -4.20
C ALA A 156 7.56 3.15 -4.65
N ALA A 157 8.68 3.57 -5.26
CA ALA A 157 8.84 4.90 -5.82
C ALA A 157 7.79 5.20 -6.91
N GLY A 158 7.53 4.22 -7.79
CA GLY A 158 6.50 4.32 -8.83
C GLY A 158 5.07 4.40 -8.30
N LEU A 159 4.78 3.78 -7.15
CA LEU A 159 3.48 3.83 -6.49
C LEU A 159 3.21 5.20 -5.84
N LEU A 160 4.24 5.79 -5.21
CA LEU A 160 4.13 7.05 -4.50
C LEU A 160 4.02 8.26 -5.42
N LEU A 161 4.62 8.19 -6.61
CA LEU A 161 4.59 9.25 -7.62
C LEU A 161 5.12 10.60 -7.09
N TRP A 162 6.00 10.58 -6.09
CA TRP A 162 6.60 11.79 -5.55
C TRP A 162 7.70 12.31 -6.48
N PRO A 163 7.68 13.61 -6.86
CA PRO A 163 8.69 14.17 -7.76
C PRO A 163 10.13 13.97 -7.29
N ALA A 164 10.35 13.86 -5.98
CA ALA A 164 11.66 13.60 -5.38
C ALA A 164 12.32 12.30 -5.85
N PHE A 165 11.55 11.32 -6.35
CA PHE A 165 12.09 10.04 -6.83
C PHE A 165 12.62 10.07 -8.27
N GLU A 166 12.41 11.14 -9.05
CA GLU A 166 12.86 11.16 -10.45
C GLU A 166 14.39 11.00 -10.55
N SER A 167 15.15 11.86 -9.88
CA SER A 167 16.62 11.82 -9.97
C SER A 167 17.22 10.54 -9.36
N PRO A 168 16.78 10.05 -8.17
CA PRO A 168 17.24 8.75 -7.66
C PRO A 168 16.97 7.58 -8.62
N LEU A 169 15.78 7.52 -9.24
CA LEU A 169 15.45 6.47 -10.20
C LEU A 169 16.28 6.56 -11.48
N GLU A 170 16.51 7.77 -12.02
CA GLU A 170 17.38 7.97 -13.19
C GLU A 170 18.82 7.54 -12.92
N ALA A 171 19.35 7.89 -11.75
CA ALA A 171 20.70 7.53 -11.35
C ALA A 171 20.83 6.00 -11.18
N ALA A 172 19.87 5.37 -10.49
CA ALA A 172 19.85 3.92 -10.31
C ALA A 172 19.76 3.20 -11.66
N LEU A 173 18.81 3.61 -12.52
CA LEU A 173 18.59 3.03 -13.85
C LEU A 173 19.83 3.12 -14.75
N ALA A 174 20.54 4.24 -14.73
CA ALA A 174 21.76 4.43 -15.53
C ALA A 174 22.88 3.44 -15.18
N SER A 175 22.84 2.87 -13.97
CA SER A 175 23.83 1.92 -13.46
C SER A 175 23.31 0.49 -13.30
N GLU A 176 22.04 0.22 -13.60
CA GLU A 176 21.40 -1.06 -13.33
C GLU A 176 21.87 -2.16 -14.30
N PRO A 177 22.55 -3.23 -13.83
CA PRO A 177 22.96 -4.34 -14.68
C PRO A 177 21.82 -5.32 -15.01
N ASP A 178 20.79 -5.43 -14.16
CA ASP A 178 19.70 -6.36 -14.36
C ASP A 178 18.58 -5.75 -15.22
N ARG A 179 18.25 -6.44 -16.33
CA ARG A 179 17.24 -5.95 -17.27
C ARG A 179 15.84 -5.89 -16.65
N GLY A 180 15.48 -6.84 -15.79
CA GLY A 180 14.16 -6.88 -15.16
C GLY A 180 13.99 -5.69 -14.22
N VAL A 181 14.99 -5.41 -13.39
CA VAL A 181 14.99 -4.22 -12.52
C VAL A 181 14.97 -2.92 -13.34
N ALA A 182 15.75 -2.84 -14.41
CA ALA A 182 15.78 -1.68 -15.30
C ALA A 182 14.41 -1.42 -15.95
N ASP A 183 13.69 -2.47 -16.36
CA ASP A 183 12.33 -2.36 -16.91
C ASP A 183 11.34 -1.83 -15.85
N VAL A 184 11.46 -2.27 -14.59
CA VAL A 184 10.65 -1.76 -13.46
C VAL A 184 10.94 -0.28 -13.19
N MET A 185 12.21 0.13 -13.10
CA MET A 185 12.60 1.53 -12.90
C MET A 185 12.12 2.42 -14.05
N THR A 186 12.21 1.93 -15.29
CA THR A 186 11.69 2.62 -16.48
C THR A 186 10.17 2.82 -16.39
N ALA A 187 9.44 1.79 -15.96
CA ALA A 187 7.99 1.89 -15.75
C ALA A 187 7.65 2.90 -14.65
N ALA A 188 8.35 2.87 -13.52
CA ALA A 188 8.17 3.83 -12.43
C ALA A 188 8.39 5.29 -12.88
N LEU A 189 9.48 5.56 -13.62
CA LEU A 189 9.74 6.88 -14.21
C LEU A 189 8.65 7.32 -15.18
N ARG A 190 8.12 6.41 -15.99
CA ARG A 190 7.02 6.71 -16.92
C ARG A 190 5.77 7.13 -16.16
N PHE A 191 5.40 6.43 -15.10
CA PHE A 191 4.24 6.79 -14.28
C PHE A 191 4.46 8.14 -13.58
N LEU A 192 5.64 8.35 -12.98
CA LEU A 192 5.98 9.60 -12.31
C LEU A 192 5.86 10.83 -13.21
N ARG A 193 6.29 10.69 -14.48
CA ARG A 193 6.24 11.79 -15.47
C ARG A 193 4.85 12.02 -16.07
N ALA A 194 3.95 11.02 -16.02
CA ALA A 194 2.61 11.13 -16.56
C ALA A 194 1.65 11.95 -15.68
N GLU A 195 1.98 12.13 -14.40
CA GLU A 195 1.16 12.88 -13.43
C GLU A 195 1.60 14.35 -13.29
N ARG A 196 2.47 14.83 -14.19
CA ARG A 196 2.89 16.25 -14.31
C ARG A 196 2.05 16.98 -15.35
#